data_AF-A0A2I1HB19-F1
#
_entry.id   AF-A0A2I1HB19-F1
#
_cell.length_a   1.000
_cell.length_b   1.000
_cell.length_c   1.000
_cell.angle_alpha   90.00
_cell.angle_beta   90.00
_cell.angle_gamma   90.00
#
_symmetry.space_group_name_H-M   'P 1'
#
loop_
_entity.id
_entity.type
_entity.pdbx_description
1 polymer ?
#
loop_
_entity_poly.entity_id
_entity_poly.type
_entity_poly.pdbx_seq_one_letter_code
_entity_poly.pdbx_strand_id
1 'polypeptide(L)'
;MSKHRRACVTHQQQFFRDMVHHKSKDPTLNSDGVNNNSKAFHANLIYNRWKNNTKKSVFSNRLGISYQESIHARDVKSVLEYGKAGNSIFTSMQTGFQNKRAKHTRP
;
A
#
# COMPACT_ATOMS: atom_id res chain seq x y z
N MET A 1 9.67 19.78 9.13
CA MET A 1 9.30 19.15 7.83
C MET A 1 7.83 18.72 7.89
N SER A 2 7.05 18.92 6.82
CA SER A 2 5.65 18.47 6.75
C SER A 2 5.57 16.94 6.68
N LYS A 3 4.62 16.33 7.41
CA LYS A 3 4.41 14.87 7.52
C LYS A 3 4.15 14.15 6.18
N HIS A 4 4.01 14.88 5.07
CA HIS A 4 3.66 14.34 3.75
C HIS A 4 4.71 14.57 2.65
N ARG A 5 5.92 15.03 2.99
CA ARG A 5 7.00 15.17 1.98
C ARG A 5 7.61 13.79 1.67
N ARG A 6 7.57 13.39 0.40
CA ARG A 6 8.43 12.33 -0.16
C ARG A 6 9.49 12.97 -1.03
N ALA A 7 10.71 12.41 -1.04
CA ALA A 7 11.75 12.87 -1.93
C ALA A 7 11.41 12.62 -3.41
N CYS A 8 11.84 13.52 -4.29
CA CYS A 8 11.76 13.29 -5.73
C CYS A 8 12.71 12.16 -6.13
N VAL A 9 12.54 11.61 -7.35
CA VAL A 9 13.31 10.44 -7.84
C VAL A 9 14.82 10.63 -7.67
N THR A 10 15.33 11.84 -7.92
CA THR A 10 16.75 12.20 -7.73
C THR A 10 17.19 12.21 -6.27
N HIS A 11 16.31 12.63 -5.34
CA HIS A 11 16.62 12.68 -3.91
C HIS A 11 16.11 11.44 -3.15
N GLN A 12 15.51 10.48 -3.84
CA GLN A 12 14.91 9.28 -3.26
C GLN A 12 15.96 8.46 -2.53
N GLN A 13 17.13 8.28 -3.15
CA GLN A 13 18.22 7.49 -2.56
C GLN A 13 18.76 8.15 -1.28
N GLN A 14 18.95 9.47 -1.29
CA GLN A 14 19.40 10.23 -0.13
C GLN A 14 18.36 10.17 1.01
N PHE A 15 17.09 10.37 0.67
CA PHE A 15 15.99 10.32 1.63
C PHE A 15 15.81 8.94 2.27
N PHE A 16 15.98 7.85 1.52
CA PHE A 16 15.95 6.51 2.11
C PHE A 16 17.15 6.24 3.01
N ARG A 17 18.36 6.73 2.66
CA ARG A 17 19.52 6.65 3.56
C ARG A 17 19.22 7.40 4.86
N ASP A 18 18.79 8.65 4.77
CA ASP A 18 18.53 9.49 5.94
C ASP A 18 17.38 8.94 6.81
N MET A 19 16.32 8.38 6.21
CA MET A 19 15.17 7.83 6.94
C MET A 19 15.46 6.45 7.58
N VAL A 20 16.27 5.60 6.94
CA VAL A 20 16.66 4.30 7.52
C VAL A 20 17.53 4.51 8.76
N HIS A 21 18.31 5.59 8.81
CA HIS A 21 19.13 5.96 9.98
C HIS A 21 18.35 6.73 11.06
N HIS A 22 17.29 7.44 10.69
CA HIS A 22 16.33 8.00 11.64
C HIS A 22 15.18 7.05 11.90
N LYS A 23 15.44 5.93 12.61
CA LYS A 23 14.39 5.33 13.42
C LYS A 23 14.06 6.32 14.53
N SER A 24 13.19 7.29 14.26
CA SER A 24 12.49 7.97 15.33
C SER A 24 11.81 6.85 16.13
N LYS A 25 12.28 6.62 17.36
CA LYS A 25 11.52 5.91 18.37
C LYS A 25 10.22 6.70 18.58
N ASP A 26 9.24 6.47 17.71
CA ASP A 26 7.89 6.90 17.99
C ASP A 26 7.31 5.84 18.94
N PRO A 27 7.06 6.15 20.22
CA PRO A 27 6.63 5.15 21.19
C PRO A 27 5.20 4.65 20.95
N THR A 28 4.48 5.22 19.98
CA THR A 28 3.03 5.03 19.86
C THR A 28 2.60 3.88 18.95
N LEU A 29 3.53 3.13 18.35
CA LEU A 29 3.23 2.01 17.44
C LEU A 29 3.58 0.64 18.00
N ASN A 30 3.53 0.48 19.32
CA ASN A 30 3.50 -0.83 19.98
C ASN A 30 2.14 -0.98 20.68
N SER A 31 1.08 -1.21 19.90
CA SER A 31 -0.15 -1.78 20.43
C SER A 31 -0.27 -3.19 19.87
N ASP A 32 -0.28 -4.13 20.82
CA ASP A 32 -0.57 -5.55 20.67
C ASP A 32 0.54 -6.37 20.02
N GLY A 33 1.08 -7.33 20.79
CA GLY A 33 2.15 -8.28 20.43
C GLY A 33 1.82 -9.24 19.29
N VAL A 34 0.94 -8.84 18.37
CA VAL A 34 0.73 -9.50 17.09
C VAL A 34 1.91 -9.15 16.20
N ASN A 35 2.71 -10.16 15.86
CA ASN A 35 3.75 -10.03 14.84
C ASN A 35 3.10 -9.80 13.46
N ASN A 36 2.72 -8.54 13.20
CA ASN A 36 2.07 -8.06 11.99
C ASN A 36 2.98 -8.13 10.74
N ASN A 37 4.22 -8.62 10.88
CA ASN A 37 5.21 -8.71 9.82
C ASN A 37 5.44 -10.16 9.33
N SER A 38 4.66 -11.13 9.83
CA SER A 38 4.73 -12.51 9.34
C SER A 38 4.09 -12.64 7.95
N LYS A 39 4.70 -13.45 7.07
CA LYS A 39 4.13 -13.78 5.75
C LYS A 39 2.72 -14.38 5.86
N ALA A 40 2.50 -15.23 6.87
CA ALA A 40 1.20 -15.85 7.11
C ALA A 40 0.13 -14.82 7.50
N PHE A 41 0.49 -13.83 8.32
CA PHE A 41 -0.42 -12.75 8.70
C PHE A 41 -0.87 -11.95 7.46
N HIS A 42 0.08 -11.55 6.62
CA HIS A 42 -0.23 -10.83 5.38
C HIS A 42 -1.07 -11.67 4.41
N ALA A 43 -0.80 -12.97 4.26
CA ALA A 43 -1.59 -13.87 3.42
C ALA A 43 -3.05 -13.97 3.91
N ASN A 44 -3.25 -14.19 5.22
CA ASN A 44 -4.58 -14.24 5.84
C ASN A 44 -5.34 -12.92 5.69
N LEU A 45 -4.65 -11.79 5.85
CA LEU A 45 -5.24 -10.46 5.68
C LEU A 45 -5.73 -10.24 4.24
N ILE A 46 -4.92 -10.62 3.24
CA ILE A 46 -5.29 -10.54 1.83
C ILE A 46 -6.49 -11.45 1.53
N TYR A 47 -6.46 -12.69 2.01
CA TYR A 47 -7.55 -13.64 1.86
C TYR A 47 -8.86 -13.09 2.46
N ASN A 48 -8.83 -12.57 3.68
CA ASN A 48 -10.02 -12.03 4.34
C ASN A 48 -10.57 -10.81 3.60
N ARG A 49 -9.71 -9.92 3.08
CA ARG A 49 -10.13 -8.77 2.27
C ARG A 49 -10.80 -9.18 0.98
N TRP A 50 -10.26 -10.19 0.30
CA TRP A 50 -10.88 -10.77 -0.89
C TRP A 50 -12.22 -11.44 -0.56
N LYS A 51 -12.25 -12.32 0.45
CA LYS A 51 -13.45 -13.03 0.90
C LYS A 51 -14.59 -12.08 1.25
N ASN A 52 -14.27 -10.96 1.90
CA ASN A 52 -15.26 -9.96 2.32
C ASN A 52 -15.52 -8.89 1.24
N ASN A 53 -14.95 -9.02 0.02
CA ASN A 53 -15.04 -8.03 -1.05
C ASN A 53 -14.75 -6.59 -0.58
N THR A 54 -13.78 -6.45 0.32
CA THR A 54 -13.47 -5.16 0.95
C THR A 54 -12.92 -4.19 -0.09
N LYS A 55 -13.55 -3.03 -0.20
CA LYS A 55 -13.10 -1.92 -1.05
C LYS A 55 -12.43 -0.86 -0.18
N LYS A 56 -11.22 -0.46 -0.57
CA LYS A 56 -10.45 0.59 0.09
C LYS A 56 -10.49 1.85 -0.75
N SER A 57 -10.93 2.95 -0.16
CA SER A 57 -10.81 4.27 -0.76
C SER A 57 -9.39 4.79 -0.58
N VAL A 58 -8.72 5.12 -1.69
CA VAL A 58 -7.36 5.65 -1.69
C VAL A 58 -7.37 7.05 -2.30
N PHE A 59 -6.68 7.98 -1.66
CA PHE A 59 -6.42 9.31 -2.20
C PHE A 59 -4.93 9.53 -2.41
N SER A 60 -4.53 9.82 -3.65
CA SER A 60 -3.17 10.17 -4.01
C SER A 60 -2.99 11.69 -3.94
N ASN A 61 -2.37 12.17 -2.85
CA ASN A 61 -2.05 13.59 -2.68
C ASN A 61 -1.17 14.14 -3.81
N ARG A 62 -0.27 13.32 -4.37
CA ARG A 62 0.65 13.73 -5.45
C ARG A 62 -0.09 14.02 -6.75
N LEU A 63 -1.06 13.18 -7.07
CA LEU A 63 -1.80 13.26 -8.33
C LEU A 63 -3.12 14.03 -8.18
N GLY A 64 -3.56 14.27 -6.94
CA GLY A 64 -4.88 14.83 -6.68
C GLY A 64 -6.00 13.91 -7.15
N ILE A 65 -5.82 12.58 -7.11
CA ILE A 65 -6.85 11.62 -7.55
C ILE A 65 -7.28 10.70 -6.42
N SER A 66 -8.55 10.38 -6.37
CA SER A 66 -9.09 9.30 -5.54
C SER A 66 -9.52 8.12 -6.38
N TYR A 67 -9.33 6.91 -5.88
CA TYR A 67 -9.79 5.67 -6.51
C TYR A 67 -10.18 4.64 -5.45
N GLN A 68 -10.91 3.61 -5.87
CA GLN A 68 -11.19 2.44 -5.06
C GLN A 68 -10.23 1.32 -5.42
N GLU A 69 -9.65 0.68 -4.41
CA GLU A 69 -8.82 -0.50 -4.54
C GLU A 69 -9.54 -1.71 -3.93
N SER A 70 -9.66 -2.80 -4.69
CA SER A 70 -10.19 -4.09 -4.23
C SER A 70 -9.19 -5.21 -4.52
N ILE A 71 -9.33 -6.34 -3.83
CA ILE A 71 -8.51 -7.54 -4.09
C ILE A 71 -9.36 -8.53 -4.88
N HIS A 72 -8.79 -9.05 -5.97
CA HIS A 72 -9.41 -10.05 -6.84
C HIS A 72 -8.55 -11.31 -6.88
N ALA A 73 -9.19 -12.48 -6.95
CA ALA A 73 -8.51 -13.74 -7.19
C ALA A 73 -8.27 -13.92 -8.69
N ARG A 74 -7.10 -14.45 -9.05
CA ARG A 74 -6.75 -14.81 -10.41
C ARG A 74 -7.22 -16.23 -10.74
N ASP A 75 -7.39 -16.50 -12.03
CA ASP A 75 -7.77 -17.83 -12.51
C ASP A 75 -6.62 -18.84 -12.29
N VAL A 76 -6.99 -20.10 -12.01
CA VAL A 76 -6.04 -21.19 -11.73
C VAL A 76 -5.09 -21.39 -12.90
N LYS A 77 -5.60 -21.32 -14.14
CA LYS A 77 -4.76 -21.40 -15.34
C LYS A 77 -3.72 -20.28 -15.36
N SER A 78 -4.13 -19.04 -15.09
CA SER A 78 -3.20 -17.89 -15.06
C SER A 78 -2.12 -17.98 -13.98
N VAL A 79 -2.41 -18.65 -12.86
CA VAL A 79 -1.44 -18.88 -11.78
C VAL A 79 -0.45 -19.98 -12.15
N LEU A 80 -0.93 -21.06 -12.80
CA LEU A 80 -0.15 -22.25 -13.15
C LEU A 80 0.64 -22.12 -14.46
N GLU A 81 0.06 -21.49 -15.49
CA GLU A 81 0.60 -21.37 -16.85
C GLU A 81 1.95 -20.64 -16.87
N TYR A 82 2.21 -19.77 -15.88
CA TYR A 82 3.47 -19.04 -15.77
C TYR A 82 4.54 -19.73 -14.93
N GLY A 83 4.35 -20.98 -14.51
CA GLY A 83 5.40 -21.95 -14.10
C GLY A 83 6.47 -21.52 -13.08
N LYS A 84 6.39 -20.31 -12.52
CA LYS A 84 7.36 -19.73 -11.61
C LYS A 84 6.67 -19.56 -10.27
N ALA A 85 7.30 -20.06 -9.22
CA ALA A 85 6.88 -20.03 -7.82
C ALA A 85 6.67 -18.61 -7.20
N GLY A 86 6.51 -17.57 -8.03
CA GLY A 86 6.31 -16.18 -7.64
C GLY A 86 4.97 -15.57 -8.08
N ASN A 87 4.04 -16.35 -8.64
CA ASN A 87 2.75 -15.82 -9.07
C ASN A 87 1.81 -15.64 -7.87
N SER A 88 1.42 -14.39 -7.61
CA SER A 88 0.39 -14.10 -6.61
C SER A 88 -0.99 -14.58 -7.08
N ILE A 89 -1.67 -15.34 -6.23
CA ILE A 89 -3.08 -15.77 -6.41
C ILE A 89 -4.02 -14.56 -6.40
N PHE A 90 -3.65 -13.53 -5.64
CA PHE A 90 -4.45 -12.32 -5.47
C PHE A 90 -3.81 -11.12 -6.16
N THR A 91 -4.62 -10.26 -6.76
CA THR A 91 -4.20 -9.02 -7.40
C THR A 91 -5.04 -7.86 -6.90
N SER A 92 -4.45 -6.66 -6.82
CA SER A 92 -5.25 -5.46 -6.61
C SER A 92 -5.86 -4.99 -7.92
N MET A 93 -7.11 -4.54 -7.84
CA MET A 93 -7.85 -3.91 -8.93
C MET A 93 -8.20 -2.50 -8.49
N GLN A 94 -7.93 -1.53 -9.35
CA GLN A 94 -8.20 -0.11 -9.08
C GLN A 94 -9.31 0.39 -10.01
N THR A 95 -10.32 1.03 -9.45
CA THR A 95 -11.50 1.48 -10.19
C THR A 95 -12.00 2.84 -9.66
N GLY A 96 -12.85 3.50 -10.44
CA GLY A 96 -13.53 4.72 -9.99
C GLY A 96 -12.58 5.88 -9.74
N PHE A 97 -11.63 6.10 -10.65
CA PHE A 97 -10.71 7.23 -10.58
C PHE A 97 -11.48 8.56 -10.70
N GLN A 98 -11.23 9.47 -9.77
CA GLN A 98 -11.84 10.79 -9.71
C GLN A 98 -10.79 11.84 -9.36
N ASN A 99 -10.78 12.97 -10.06
CA ASN A 99 -9.96 14.10 -9.69
C ASN A 99 -10.54 14.79 -8.45
N LYS A 100 -9.72 15.00 -7.43
CA LYS A 100 -10.04 15.88 -6.31
C LYS A 100 -9.06 17.04 -6.27
N ARG A 101 -9.59 18.24 -6.12
CA ARG A 101 -8.78 19.40 -5.80
C ARG A 101 -8.10 19.12 -4.47
N ALA A 102 -6.77 19.03 -4.46
CA ALA A 102 -6.04 18.99 -3.21
C ALA A 102 -6.42 20.25 -2.41
N LYS A 103 -6.74 20.09 -1.13
CA LYS A 103 -6.94 21.21 -0.21
C LYS A 103 -5.55 21.71 0.18
N HIS A 104 -4.95 22.48 -0.70
CA HIS A 104 -3.77 23.27 -0.36
C HIS A 104 -4.31 24.43 0.47
N THR A 105 -4.15 24.38 1.79
CA THR A 105 -4.14 25.61 2.59
C THR A 105 -2.95 26.42 2.07
N ARG A 106 -3.24 27.48 1.30
CA ARG A 106 -2.25 28.52 0.97
C ARG A 106 -1.83 29.20 2.29
N PRO A 107 -0.57 29.62 2.41
CA PRO A 107 0.04 30.07 3.66
C PRO A 107 -0.70 31.25 4.29
#